data_AF-A0A0F7S6G9-F1
#
_entry.id   AF-A0A0F7S6G9-F1
#
_cell.length_a   1.000
_cell.length_b   1.000
_cell.length_c   1.000
_cell.angle_alpha   90.00
_cell.angle_beta   90.00
_cell.angle_gamma   90.00
#
_symmetry.space_group_name_H-M   'P 1'
#
loop_
_entity.id
_entity.type
_entity.pdbx_description
1 polymer ?
#
loop_
_entity_poly.entity_id
_entity_poly.type
_entity_poly.pdbx_seq_one_letter_code
_entity_poly.pdbx_strand_id
1 'polypeptide(L)' 'MISIPHVNPGDMVLWHCDAVHSVEPHHNGKADSSVLYIPAIPTTKVNWEYVVKQRRCFEGGVPPPDFPG' A
#
# COMPACT_ATOMS: atom_id res chain seq x y z
N MET A 1 -3.42 18.55 -9.72
CA MET A 1 -3.39 17.08 -9.65
C MET A 1 -4.14 16.53 -10.86
N ILE A 2 -3.81 15.32 -11.30
CA ILE A 2 -4.43 14.64 -12.46
C ILE A 2 -4.75 13.20 -12.04
N SER A 3 -5.89 12.68 -12.51
CA SER A 3 -6.29 11.30 -12.26
C SER A 3 -5.36 10.32 -12.97
N ILE A 4 -5.13 9.17 -12.34
CA ILE A 4 -4.43 8.06 -13.00
C ILE A 4 -5.25 7.54 -14.18
N PRO A 5 -4.63 6.85 -15.16
CA PRO A 5 -5.37 6.20 -16.23
C PRO A 5 -6.35 5.15 -15.70
N HIS A 6 -7.26 4.69 -16.58
CA HIS A 6 -8.14 3.56 -16.26
C HIS A 6 -7.33 2.32 -15.87
N VAL A 7 -7.76 1.64 -14.80
CA VAL A 7 -7.14 0.42 -14.28
C VAL A 7 -8.09 -0.76 -14.39
N ASN A 8 -7.55 -1.94 -14.61
CA ASN A 8 -8.23 -3.22 -14.56
C ASN A 8 -7.73 -4.06 -13.37
N PRO A 9 -8.49 -5.07 -12.92
CA PRO A 9 -8.00 -6.01 -11.91
C PRO A 9 -6.66 -6.64 -12.34
N GLY A 10 -5.65 -6.50 -11.49
CA GLY A 10 -4.29 -6.98 -11.75
C GLY A 10 -3.30 -5.91 -12.21
N ASP A 11 -3.77 -4.72 -12.60
CA ASP A 11 -2.88 -3.59 -12.91
C ASP A 11 -2.16 -3.09 -11.65
N MET A 12 -0.93 -2.60 -11.82
CA MET A 12 -0.13 -2.02 -10.74
C MET A 12 0.13 -0.54 -11.02
N VAL A 13 -0.11 0.29 -10.01
CA VAL A 13 0.18 1.73 -10.04
C VAL A 13 1.27 2.01 -9.01
N LEU A 14 2.36 2.63 -9.44
CA LEU A 14 3.49 3.01 -8.61
C LEU A 14 3.73 4.51 -8.73
N TRP A 15 4.09 5.14 -7.62
CA TRP A 15 4.58 6.52 -7.57
C TRP A 15 5.83 6.59 -6.71
N HIS A 16 6.68 7.58 -6.98
CA HIS A 16 7.88 7.84 -6.18
C HIS A 16 7.49 8.21 -4.73
N CYS A 17 8.33 7.87 -3.73
CA CYS A 17 8.03 8.16 -2.32
C CYS A 17 7.80 9.65 -2.02
N ASP A 18 8.35 10.52 -2.86
CA ASP A 18 8.21 11.98 -2.75
C ASP A 18 7.09 12.56 -3.65
N ALA A 19 6.35 11.73 -4.38
CA ALA A 19 5.28 12.20 -5.25
C ALA A 19 4.03 12.59 -4.45
N VAL A 20 3.55 13.82 -4.66
CA VAL A 20 2.27 14.29 -4.12
C VAL A 20 1.13 13.47 -4.73
N HIS A 21 0.29 12.89 -3.89
CA HIS A 21 -0.86 12.09 -4.30
C HIS A 21 -2.08 12.37 -3.42
N SER A 22 -3.27 12.13 -3.96
CA SER A 22 -4.55 12.23 -3.26
C SER A 22 -5.56 11.26 -3.85
N VAL A 23 -6.53 10.84 -3.04
CA VAL A 23 -7.73 10.14 -3.54
C VAL A 23 -8.82 11.15 -3.87
N GLU A 24 -9.53 10.96 -4.97
CA GLU A 24 -10.65 11.81 -5.34
C GLU A 24 -11.79 11.72 -4.31
N PRO A 25 -12.49 12.84 -4.00
CA PRO A 25 -13.51 12.85 -2.95
C PRO A 25 -14.81 12.16 -3.35
N HIS A 26 -15.03 11.88 -4.63
CA HIS A 26 -16.28 11.31 -5.14
C HIS A 26 -16.01 10.09 -6.03
N HIS A 27 -16.70 8.99 -5.75
CA HIS A 27 -16.76 7.80 -6.59
C HIS A 27 -18.14 7.76 -7.26
N ASN A 28 -18.20 7.94 -8.59
CA ASN A 28 -19.44 7.85 -9.39
C ASN A 28 -19.56 6.54 -10.21
N GLY A 29 -18.65 5.59 -10.00
CA GLY A 29 -18.73 4.23 -10.56
C GLY A 29 -19.86 3.39 -9.93
N LYS A 30 -20.11 2.23 -10.53
CA LYS A 30 -21.24 1.34 -10.17
C LYS A 30 -20.84 0.17 -9.26
N ALA A 31 -19.56 0.03 -8.94
CA ALA A 31 -19.00 -1.08 -8.19
C ALA A 31 -17.86 -0.57 -7.30
N ASP A 32 -17.48 -1.37 -6.31
CA ASP A 32 -16.39 -1.02 -5.41
C ASP A 32 -15.08 -0.79 -6.18
N SER A 33 -14.34 0.24 -5.77
CA SER A 33 -12.96 0.45 -6.19
C SER A 33 -12.05 -0.10 -5.09
N SER A 34 -11.54 -1.31 -5.28
CA SER A 34 -10.73 -2.03 -4.29
C SER A 34 -9.28 -2.12 -4.73
N VAL A 35 -8.36 -1.93 -3.79
CA VAL A 35 -6.91 -2.02 -4.01
C VAL A 35 -6.22 -2.76 -2.87
N LEU A 36 -5.04 -3.29 -3.15
CA LEU A 36 -4.09 -3.77 -2.14
C LEU A 36 -2.88 -2.82 -2.12
N TYR A 37 -2.52 -2.32 -0.95
CA TYR A 37 -1.30 -1.52 -0.79
C TYR A 37 -0.08 -2.44 -0.68
N ILE A 38 0.74 -2.47 -1.73
CA ILE A 38 1.97 -3.28 -1.80
C ILE A 38 3.12 -2.36 -2.27
N PRO A 39 3.96 -1.85 -1.34
CA PRO A 39 5.05 -0.95 -1.70
C PRO A 39 6.26 -1.71 -2.28
N ALA A 40 7.12 -0.99 -3.00
CA ALA A 40 8.45 -1.48 -3.35
C ALA A 40 9.43 -1.21 -2.19
N ILE A 41 9.91 -2.27 -1.53
CA ILE A 41 10.80 -2.17 -0.37
C ILE A 41 12.16 -2.80 -0.70
N PRO A 42 13.21 -2.01 -0.97
CA PRO A 42 14.55 -2.57 -1.22
C PRO A 42 15.13 -3.20 0.05
N THR A 43 15.97 -4.22 -0.13
CA THR A 43 16.65 -4.87 1.00
C THR A 43 17.76 -3.98 1.53
N THR A 44 17.47 -3.30 2.64
CA THR A 44 18.41 -2.46 3.40
C THR A 44 18.41 -2.92 4.85
N LYS A 45 19.43 -2.52 5.64
CA LYS A 45 19.48 -2.86 7.07
C LYS A 45 18.21 -2.44 7.82
N VAL A 46 17.77 -1.20 7.62
CA VAL A 46 16.59 -0.63 8.28
C VAL A 46 15.31 -1.38 7.90
N ASN A 47 15.11 -1.67 6.60
CA ASN A 47 13.93 -2.39 6.14
C ASN A 47 13.93 -3.85 6.64
N TRP A 48 15.09 -4.49 6.68
CA TRP A 48 15.21 -5.86 7.18
C TRP A 48 14.86 -5.98 8.66
N GLU A 49 15.29 -5.01 9.48
CA GLU A 49 14.92 -4.95 10.90
C GLU A 49 13.40 -4.85 11.09
N TYR A 50 12.69 -4.13 10.20
CA TYR A 50 11.23 -4.08 10.21
C TYR A 50 10.59 -5.42 9.79
N VAL A 51 11.06 -6.03 8.69
CA VAL A 51 10.55 -7.31 8.19
C VAL A 51 10.64 -8.41 9.25
N VAL A 52 11.70 -8.43 10.06
CA VAL A 52 11.81 -9.37 11.20
C VAL A 52 10.70 -9.17 12.22
N LYS A 53 10.32 -7.93 12.53
CA LYS A 53 9.20 -7.62 13.45
C LYS A 53 7.87 -7.99 12.81
N GLN A 54 7.66 -7.61 11.55
CA GLN A 54 6.45 -7.95 10.78
C GLN A 54 6.20 -9.45 10.72
N ARG A 55 7.25 -10.27 10.51
CA ARG A 55 7.16 -11.73 10.55
C ARG A 55 6.62 -12.25 11.89
N ARG A 56 7.11 -11.73 13.02
CA ARG A 56 6.65 -12.14 14.35
C ARG A 56 5.19 -11.77 14.58
N CYS A 57 4.77 -10.57 14.16
CA CYS A 57 3.36 -10.15 14.22
C CYS A 57 2.47 -11.07 13.37
N PHE A 58 2.93 -11.42 12.16
CA PHE A 58 2.23 -12.33 11.27
C PHE A 58 2.06 -13.74 11.88
N GLU A 59 3.12 -14.31 12.43
CA GLU A 59 3.07 -15.61 13.14
C GLU A 59 2.15 -15.55 14.37
N GLY A 60 2.04 -14.39 15.02
CA GLY A 60 1.15 -14.17 16.16
C GLY A 60 -0.29 -13.78 15.80
N GLY A 61 -0.62 -13.59 14.52
CA GLY A 61 -1.95 -13.16 14.08
C GLY A 61 -2.35 -11.75 14.54
N VAL A 62 -1.38 -10.88 14.84
CA VAL A 62 -1.61 -9.49 15.28
C VAL A 62 -1.16 -8.50 14.20
N PRO A 63 -1.71 -7.27 14.19
CA PRO A 63 -1.30 -6.25 13.24
C PRO A 63 0.21 -5.93 13.31
N PRO A 64 0.82 -5.53 12.18
CA PRO A 64 2.21 -5.08 12.17
C PRO A 64 2.37 -3.76 12.97
N PRO A 65 3.60 -3.44 13.44
CA PRO A 65 3.83 -2.38 14.43
C PRO A 65 3.39 -0.96 14.06
N ASP A 66 3.20 -0.69 12.76
CA ASP A 66 2.82 0.65 12.28
C ASP A 66 1.30 0.86 12.21
N PHE A 67 0.51 -0.19 12.45
CA PHE A 67 -0.94 -0.14 12.36
C PHE A 67 -1.59 -0.36 13.73
N PRO A 68 -2.71 0.31 14.02
CA PRO A 68 -3.42 0.12 15.29
C PRO A 68 -4.05 -1.28 15.37
N GLY A 69 -3.96 -1.89 16.56
CA GLY A 69 -4.58 -3.16 16.92
C GLY A 69 -4.15 -3.66 18.29
#